data_AF-A0A2D4SL19-F1
#
_entry.id   AF-A0A2D4SL19-F1
#
_cell.length_a   1.000
_cell.length_b   1.000
_cell.length_c   1.000
_cell.angle_alpha   90.00
_cell.angle_beta   90.00
_cell.angle_gamma   90.00
#
_symmetry.space_group_name_H-M   'P 1'
#
loop_
_entity.id
_entity.type
_entity.pdbx_description
1 polymer ?
#
loop_
_entity_poly.entity_id
_entity_poly.type
_entity_poly.pdbx_seq_one_letter_code
_entity_poly.pdbx_strand_id
1 'polypeptide(L)'
;MIVEEASGFVYDGMAHMEVRIKNQGNASAHNFWVDVWAQRTIDPDEYDVGDEYKNIPYLSPNHYATLSFAFPYGHNTGQSWVHIDTTNSIEESRESNNSFQFNISEMASNTADDLSIDFFDTLLNDDGTRSYFIDVTNNGSENIDYFFVDLYPDLSTPPEIGTDGSQYIAIEDLAPGETAWADFIYEGTCSGCTSWCMVDSLDFIPESDENNNIAGPLNIP
;
A
#
# COMPACT_ATOMS: atom_id res chain seq x y z
N MET A 1 22.13 -11.13 -19.43
CA MET A 1 22.07 -11.31 -17.97
C MET A 1 20.68 -11.85 -17.73
N ILE A 2 20.32 -12.22 -16.51
CA ILE A 2 18.94 -12.65 -16.26
C ILE A 2 18.60 -12.43 -14.79
N VAL A 3 17.34 -12.09 -14.53
CA VAL A 3 16.75 -12.18 -13.20
C VAL A 3 16.45 -13.66 -12.94
N GLU A 4 17.13 -14.29 -12.00
CA GLU A 4 16.79 -15.67 -11.60
C GLU A 4 15.60 -15.70 -10.65
N GLU A 5 15.49 -14.69 -9.78
CA GLU A 5 14.45 -14.61 -8.76
C GLU A 5 14.21 -13.14 -8.41
N ALA A 6 12.95 -12.78 -8.22
CA ALA A 6 12.55 -11.53 -7.61
C ALA A 6 11.34 -11.81 -6.70
N SER A 7 11.38 -11.26 -5.50
CA SER A 7 10.26 -11.26 -4.58
C SER A 7 10.21 -9.92 -3.85
N GLY A 8 9.07 -9.62 -3.26
CA GLY A 8 8.95 -8.43 -2.43
C GLY A 8 7.70 -8.46 -1.58
N PHE A 9 7.71 -7.59 -0.57
CA PHE A 9 6.58 -7.33 0.28
C PHE A 9 6.39 -5.83 0.53
N VAL A 10 5.18 -5.42 0.91
CA VAL A 10 4.92 -4.08 1.46
C VAL A 10 4.84 -4.18 2.98
N TYR A 11 5.48 -3.25 3.68
CA TYR A 11 5.38 -3.09 5.13
C TYR A 11 5.56 -1.60 5.46
N ASP A 12 4.71 -1.03 6.32
CA ASP A 12 4.83 0.35 6.81
C ASP A 12 4.96 1.38 5.66
N GLY A 13 4.05 1.30 4.68
CA GLY A 13 4.05 2.15 3.48
C GLY A 13 5.27 1.99 2.56
N MET A 14 6.14 1.01 2.79
CA MET A 14 7.39 0.80 2.05
C MET A 14 7.37 -0.55 1.32
N ALA A 15 7.75 -0.54 0.04
CA ALA A 15 8.05 -1.75 -0.70
C ALA A 15 9.46 -2.22 -0.40
N HIS A 16 9.59 -3.48 0.00
CA HIS A 16 10.85 -4.19 0.18
C HIS A 16 10.98 -5.26 -0.90
N MET A 17 12.01 -5.17 -1.74
CA MET A 17 12.25 -6.14 -2.81
C MET A 17 13.60 -6.81 -2.65
N GLU A 18 13.66 -8.12 -2.91
CA GLU A 18 14.89 -8.87 -3.08
C GLU A 18 14.98 -9.41 -4.50
N VAL A 19 16.07 -9.09 -5.19
CA VAL A 19 16.33 -9.45 -6.57
C VAL A 19 17.63 -10.23 -6.66
N ARG A 20 17.57 -11.43 -7.25
CA ARG A 20 18.75 -12.23 -7.57
C ARG A 20 18.96 -12.28 -9.08
N ILE A 21 20.11 -11.79 -9.51
CA ILE A 21 20.51 -11.76 -10.92
C ILE A 21 21.67 -12.71 -11.18
N LYS A 22 21.78 -13.19 -12.42
CA LYS A 22 22.87 -14.05 -12.89
C LYS A 22 23.48 -13.53 -14.19
N ASN A 23 24.80 -13.46 -14.24
CA ASN A 23 25.50 -13.36 -15.50
C ASN A 23 25.63 -14.77 -16.11
N GLN A 24 24.77 -15.11 -17.07
CA GLN A 24 24.82 -16.39 -17.79
C GLN A 24 25.79 -16.39 -19.00
N GLY A 25 26.43 -15.25 -19.27
CA GLY A 25 27.40 -15.11 -20.34
C GLY A 25 28.78 -15.67 -19.99
N ASN A 26 29.65 -15.71 -20.99
CA ASN A 26 31.05 -16.14 -20.85
C ASN A 26 32.02 -14.97 -20.62
N ALA A 27 31.52 -13.73 -20.62
CA ALA A 27 32.30 -12.52 -20.37
C ALA A 27 31.81 -11.81 -19.09
N SER A 28 32.69 -11.06 -18.44
CA SER A 28 32.33 -10.25 -17.28
C SER A 28 31.47 -9.06 -17.70
N ALA A 29 30.47 -8.72 -16.87
CA ALA A 29 29.67 -7.51 -17.01
C ALA A 29 30.18 -6.43 -16.04
N HIS A 30 30.12 -5.17 -16.44
CA HIS A 30 30.69 -4.04 -15.70
C HIS A 30 29.79 -2.82 -15.76
N ASN A 31 29.59 -2.14 -14.62
CA ASN A 31 28.89 -0.86 -14.52
C ASN A 31 27.50 -0.82 -15.20
N PHE A 32 26.70 -1.87 -15.04
CA PHE A 32 25.32 -1.88 -15.51
C PHE A 32 24.35 -1.54 -14.37
N TRP A 33 23.13 -1.12 -14.69
CA TRP A 33 22.12 -0.73 -13.71
C TRP A 33 21.06 -1.82 -13.55
N VAL A 34 20.50 -1.93 -12.36
CA VAL A 34 19.31 -2.74 -12.08
C VAL A 34 18.28 -1.82 -11.48
N ASP A 35 17.15 -1.70 -12.16
CA ASP A 35 16.04 -0.83 -11.78
C ASP A 35 14.86 -1.70 -11.33
N VAL A 36 14.12 -1.20 -10.34
CA VAL A 36 12.90 -1.82 -9.86
C VAL A 36 11.74 -0.84 -9.89
N TRP A 37 10.55 -1.35 -10.18
CA TRP A 37 9.31 -0.59 -10.14
C TRP A 37 8.24 -1.36 -9.38
N ALA A 38 7.49 -0.64 -8.56
CA ALA A 38 6.21 -1.08 -8.07
C ALA A 38 5.09 -0.62 -9.04
N GLN A 39 4.00 -1.38 -9.08
CA GLN A 39 2.69 -0.89 -9.56
C GLN A 39 2.65 -0.37 -11.00
N ARG A 40 3.42 -0.97 -11.90
CA ARG A 40 3.30 -0.69 -13.33
C ARG A 40 2.22 -1.55 -13.96
N THR A 41 1.36 -0.93 -14.78
CA THR A 41 0.37 -1.65 -15.60
C THR A 41 0.96 -2.21 -16.89
N ILE A 42 2.17 -1.79 -17.26
CA ILE A 42 2.90 -2.19 -18.48
C ILE A 42 4.38 -2.47 -18.13
N ASP A 43 5.07 -3.24 -18.97
CA ASP A 43 6.52 -3.47 -18.88
C ASP A 43 7.28 -2.13 -19.03
N PRO A 44 8.30 -1.84 -18.19
CA PRO A 44 9.18 -0.70 -18.38
C PRO A 44 10.02 -0.80 -19.66
N ASP A 45 10.11 0.31 -20.40
CA ASP A 45 10.99 0.40 -21.57
C ASP A 45 12.48 0.52 -21.15
N GLU A 46 13.40 0.28 -22.08
CA GLU A 46 14.81 0.65 -21.87
C GLU A 46 14.92 2.15 -21.56
N TYR A 47 15.86 2.52 -20.70
CA TYR A 47 16.13 3.87 -20.19
C TYR A 47 15.05 4.47 -19.27
N ASP A 48 13.95 3.75 -18.98
CA ASP A 48 13.08 4.13 -17.87
C ASP A 48 13.87 4.10 -16.55
N VAL A 49 13.60 5.06 -15.67
CA VAL A 49 14.21 5.10 -14.33
C VAL A 49 13.29 4.39 -13.35
N GLY A 50 13.87 3.46 -12.57
CA GLY A 50 13.25 2.77 -11.45
C GLY A 50 12.66 3.69 -10.39
N ASP A 51 11.70 3.18 -9.61
CA ASP A 51 11.36 3.77 -8.31
C ASP A 51 12.58 3.72 -7.37
N GLU A 52 13.40 2.68 -7.53
CA GLU A 52 14.76 2.60 -6.99
C GLU A 52 15.67 1.87 -7.98
N TYR A 53 16.97 2.14 -7.92
CA TYR A 53 17.94 1.55 -8.83
C TYR A 53 19.32 1.37 -8.19
N LYS A 54 20.07 0.37 -8.66
CA LYS A 54 21.43 0.07 -8.18
C LYS A 54 22.39 -0.19 -9.32
N ASN A 55 23.57 0.40 -9.22
CA ASN A 55 24.69 0.05 -10.10
C ASN A 55 25.35 -1.24 -9.64
N ILE A 56 25.70 -2.09 -10.60
CA ILE A 56 26.53 -3.26 -10.40
C ILE A 56 27.89 -3.00 -11.06
N PRO A 57 28.93 -2.71 -10.26
CA PRO A 57 30.24 -2.38 -10.81
C PRO A 57 30.87 -3.56 -11.57
N TYR A 58 30.57 -4.79 -11.14
CA TYR A 58 31.15 -6.00 -11.69
C TYR A 58 30.31 -7.24 -11.40
N LEU A 59 30.13 -8.09 -12.41
CA LEU A 59 29.59 -9.44 -12.25
C LEU A 59 30.28 -10.43 -13.19
N SER A 60 31.03 -11.37 -12.62
CA SER A 60 31.78 -12.38 -13.37
C SER A 60 30.88 -13.40 -14.08
N PRO A 61 31.37 -14.07 -15.13
CA PRO A 61 30.66 -15.17 -15.79
C PRO A 61 30.13 -16.21 -14.82
N ASN A 62 28.89 -16.64 -15.02
CA ASN A 62 28.18 -17.66 -14.23
C ASN A 62 28.04 -17.36 -12.73
N HIS A 63 28.23 -16.11 -12.30
CA HIS A 63 28.03 -15.68 -10.92
C HIS A 63 26.72 -14.93 -10.71
N TYR A 64 26.36 -14.82 -9.44
CA TYR A 64 25.15 -14.21 -8.94
C TYR A 64 25.43 -12.89 -8.20
N ALA A 65 24.47 -11.98 -8.24
CA ALA A 65 24.37 -10.89 -7.30
C ALA A 65 22.95 -10.87 -6.70
N THR A 66 22.85 -10.57 -5.41
CA THR A 66 21.57 -10.35 -4.72
C THR A 66 21.50 -8.89 -4.29
N LEU A 67 20.38 -8.26 -4.57
CA LEU A 67 20.13 -6.84 -4.35
C LEU A 67 18.85 -6.69 -3.53
N SER A 68 18.92 -5.88 -2.48
CA SER A 68 17.76 -5.50 -1.67
C SER A 68 17.39 -4.06 -1.96
N PHE A 69 16.11 -3.77 -2.17
CA PHE A 69 15.58 -2.43 -2.43
C PHE A 69 14.54 -2.09 -1.37
N ALA A 70 14.44 -0.81 -1.01
CA ALA A 70 13.41 -0.29 -0.13
C ALA A 70 13.01 1.10 -0.61
N PHE A 71 11.73 1.31 -0.92
CA PHE A 71 11.23 2.59 -1.42
C PHE A 71 9.74 2.78 -1.09
N PRO A 72 9.22 4.02 -1.02
CA PRO A 72 7.81 4.28 -0.73
C PRO A 72 6.87 3.59 -1.71
N TYR A 73 5.80 3.00 -1.20
CA TYR A 73 4.78 2.29 -1.98
C TYR A 73 3.44 3.03 -1.86
N GLY A 74 3.00 3.72 -2.91
CA GLY A 74 1.63 4.28 -2.94
C GLY A 74 0.63 3.14 -3.11
N HIS A 75 -0.63 3.22 -2.69
CA HIS A 75 -1.58 2.09 -2.82
C HIS A 75 -2.25 2.02 -4.21
N ASN A 76 -1.48 1.86 -5.30
CA ASN A 76 -2.01 1.75 -6.65
C ASN A 76 -2.10 0.29 -7.15
N THR A 77 -2.99 0.04 -8.11
CA THR A 77 -3.09 -1.25 -8.78
C THR A 77 -2.01 -1.41 -9.85
N GLY A 78 -1.24 -2.50 -9.83
CA GLY A 78 -0.27 -2.82 -10.89
C GLY A 78 0.64 -4.00 -10.53
N GLN A 79 1.54 -4.36 -11.44
CA GLN A 79 2.55 -5.41 -11.23
C GLN A 79 3.91 -4.79 -10.93
N SER A 80 4.77 -5.56 -10.28
CA SER A 80 6.14 -5.15 -9.99
C SER A 80 7.10 -5.70 -11.03
N TRP A 81 8.16 -4.93 -11.30
CA TRP A 81 9.10 -5.25 -12.35
C TRP A 81 10.54 -5.06 -11.88
N VAL A 82 11.40 -5.89 -12.42
CA VAL A 82 12.86 -5.74 -12.37
C VAL A 82 13.36 -5.67 -13.81
N HIS A 83 14.24 -4.71 -14.10
CA HIS A 83 14.97 -4.65 -15.37
C HIS A 83 16.47 -4.58 -15.08
N ILE A 84 17.24 -5.48 -15.70
CA ILE A 84 18.71 -5.50 -15.63
C ILE A 84 19.28 -4.81 -16.87
N ASP A 85 20.36 -4.07 -16.68
CA ASP A 85 21.02 -3.30 -17.73
C ASP A 85 20.03 -2.39 -18.46
N THR A 86 19.24 -1.64 -17.69
CA THR A 86 18.18 -0.76 -18.19
C THR A 86 18.67 0.27 -19.21
N THR A 87 19.98 0.58 -19.19
CA THR A 87 20.63 1.49 -20.15
C THR A 87 21.23 0.80 -21.37
N ASN A 88 21.01 -0.51 -21.52
CA ASN A 88 21.49 -1.35 -22.62
C ASN A 88 22.99 -1.16 -22.88
N SER A 89 23.78 -1.23 -21.82
CA SER A 89 25.21 -0.87 -21.80
C SER A 89 26.14 -2.07 -22.01
N ILE A 90 25.62 -3.28 -21.82
CA ILE A 90 26.33 -4.54 -21.99
C ILE A 90 25.69 -5.28 -23.16
N GLU A 91 26.45 -5.53 -24.22
CA GLU A 91 25.96 -6.32 -25.35
C GLU A 91 25.85 -7.80 -24.94
N GLU A 92 24.66 -8.35 -25.11
CA GLU A 92 24.30 -9.69 -24.70
C GLU A 92 23.85 -10.51 -25.91
N SER A 93 23.93 -11.83 -25.82
CA SER A 93 23.42 -12.70 -26.89
C SER A 93 21.89 -12.66 -27.01
N ARG A 94 21.21 -12.11 -26.00
CA ARG A 94 19.76 -12.00 -25.93
C ARG A 94 19.39 -10.86 -24.98
N GLU A 95 19.00 -9.72 -25.54
CA GLU A 95 18.55 -8.56 -24.75
C GLU A 95 17.13 -8.74 -24.20
N SER A 96 16.32 -9.60 -24.84
CA SER A 96 14.90 -9.76 -24.53
C SER A 96 14.61 -10.52 -23.21
N ASN A 97 15.59 -10.74 -22.34
CA ASN A 97 15.41 -11.54 -21.11
C ASN A 97 15.97 -10.85 -19.86
N ASN A 98 16.07 -9.53 -19.92
CA ASN A 98 16.56 -8.72 -18.83
C ASN A 98 15.43 -8.13 -17.96
N SER A 99 14.18 -8.23 -18.40
CA SER A 99 12.99 -7.89 -17.61
C SER A 99 12.37 -9.11 -16.93
N PHE A 100 11.87 -8.92 -15.72
CA PHE A 100 11.12 -9.91 -14.95
C PHE A 100 9.95 -9.27 -14.21
N GLN A 101 8.78 -9.88 -14.34
CA GLN A 101 7.54 -9.44 -13.72
C GLN A 101 7.20 -10.31 -12.51
N PHE A 102 6.75 -9.68 -11.42
CA PHE A 102 6.30 -10.35 -10.22
C PHE A 102 5.24 -9.54 -9.47
N ASN A 103 4.60 -10.16 -8.48
CA ASN A 103 3.71 -9.46 -7.56
C ASN A 103 4.43 -9.25 -6.24
N ILE A 104 4.32 -8.04 -5.70
CA ILE A 104 4.60 -7.80 -4.29
C ILE A 104 3.36 -8.24 -3.49
N SER A 105 3.55 -8.99 -2.42
CA SER A 105 2.49 -9.26 -1.45
C SER A 105 2.51 -8.19 -0.35
N GLU A 106 1.37 -7.79 0.19
CA GLU A 106 1.42 -7.13 1.49
C GLU A 106 1.97 -8.13 2.51
N MET A 107 3.00 -7.75 3.26
CA MET A 107 3.39 -8.55 4.40
C MET A 107 2.27 -8.37 5.40
N ALA A 108 1.58 -9.45 5.74
CA ALA A 108 0.71 -9.47 6.91
C ALA A 108 1.55 -8.91 8.06
N SER A 109 1.16 -7.75 8.57
CA SER A 109 1.86 -7.19 9.71
C SER A 109 1.70 -8.21 10.82
N ASN A 110 2.82 -8.71 11.36
CA ASN A 110 2.76 -9.55 12.57
C ASN A 110 2.56 -8.67 13.81
N THR A 111 1.97 -7.49 13.64
CA THR A 111 1.51 -6.68 14.75
C THR A 111 0.31 -7.38 15.36
N ALA A 112 0.18 -7.17 16.66
CA ALA A 112 -0.92 -7.71 17.41
C ALA A 112 -2.13 -6.78 17.38
N ASP A 113 -2.04 -5.63 16.73
CA ASP A 113 -3.10 -4.64 16.61
C ASP A 113 -3.84 -4.86 15.28
N ASP A 114 -5.17 -4.69 15.29
CA ASP A 114 -6.04 -4.85 14.12
C ASP A 114 -7.38 -4.17 14.44
N LEU A 115 -7.58 -2.94 14.00
CA LEU A 115 -8.84 -2.21 14.00
C LEU A 115 -9.65 -2.61 12.78
N SER A 116 -10.97 -2.55 12.87
CA SER A 116 -11.85 -2.71 11.71
C SER A 116 -13.10 -1.88 11.88
N ILE A 117 -13.64 -1.40 10.77
CA ILE A 117 -14.99 -0.83 10.76
C ILE A 117 -16.00 -1.94 10.46
N ASP A 118 -16.78 -2.31 11.47
CA ASP A 118 -17.75 -3.41 11.38
C ASP A 118 -19.15 -2.92 10.95
N PHE A 119 -19.45 -1.66 11.23
CA PHE A 119 -20.72 -1.04 10.88
C PHE A 119 -20.51 0.41 10.46
N PHE A 120 -21.17 0.81 9.37
CA PHE A 120 -21.25 2.19 8.95
C PHE A 120 -22.58 2.44 8.26
N ASP A 121 -23.45 3.22 8.91
CA ASP A 121 -24.76 3.58 8.36
C ASP A 121 -25.18 4.99 8.81
N THR A 122 -26.30 5.45 8.27
CA THR A 122 -26.80 6.79 8.49
C THR A 122 -28.32 6.86 8.62
N LEU A 123 -28.80 7.86 9.34
CA LEU A 123 -30.22 8.20 9.47
C LEU A 123 -30.43 9.69 9.16
N LEU A 124 -31.42 10.01 8.32
CA LEU A 124 -31.92 11.38 8.20
C LEU A 124 -32.87 11.65 9.37
N ASN A 125 -32.58 12.69 10.14
CA ASN A 125 -33.36 13.10 11.30
C ASN A 125 -34.53 14.01 10.89
N ASP A 126 -35.55 14.08 11.75
CA ASP A 126 -36.75 14.92 11.53
C ASP A 126 -36.44 16.42 11.42
N ASP A 127 -35.32 16.87 12.00
CA ASP A 127 -34.85 18.26 11.93
C ASP A 127 -34.03 18.58 10.68
N GLY A 128 -33.82 17.59 9.80
CA GLY A 128 -33.07 17.71 8.55
C GLY A 128 -31.56 17.48 8.70
N THR A 129 -31.05 17.24 9.90
CA THR A 129 -29.66 16.79 10.11
C THR A 129 -29.53 15.30 9.79
N ARG A 130 -28.30 14.82 9.67
CA ARG A 130 -28.00 13.42 9.40
C ARG A 130 -27.13 12.84 10.51
N SER A 131 -27.58 11.76 11.13
CA SER A 131 -26.77 10.99 12.07
C SER A 131 -25.97 9.93 11.31
N TYR A 132 -24.71 9.74 11.67
CA TYR A 132 -23.88 8.62 11.23
C TYR A 132 -23.51 7.77 12.43
N PHE A 133 -23.51 6.46 12.23
CA PHE A 133 -23.22 5.45 13.25
C PHE A 133 -22.09 4.57 12.72
N ILE A 134 -21.00 4.51 13.48
CA ILE A 134 -19.81 3.75 13.12
C ILE A 134 -19.44 2.85 14.30
N ASP A 135 -19.27 1.55 14.02
CA ASP A 135 -18.77 0.59 14.99
C ASP A 135 -17.33 0.22 14.58
N VAL A 136 -16.39 0.38 15.51
CA VAL A 136 -14.98 0.02 15.31
C VAL A 136 -14.60 -1.07 16.30
N THR A 137 -14.02 -2.17 15.82
CA THR A 137 -13.60 -3.30 16.66
C THR A 137 -12.10 -3.47 16.62
N ASN A 138 -11.49 -3.77 17.77
CA ASN A 138 -10.11 -4.25 17.84
C ASN A 138 -10.12 -5.79 17.72
N ASN A 139 -9.87 -6.32 16.53
CA ASN A 139 -9.68 -7.75 16.26
C ASN A 139 -8.29 -8.27 16.65
N GLY A 140 -7.40 -7.35 17.04
CA GLY A 140 -6.06 -7.64 17.53
C GLY A 140 -6.03 -8.36 18.88
N SER A 141 -4.84 -8.73 19.30
CA SER A 141 -4.55 -9.33 20.60
C SER A 141 -3.93 -8.38 21.62
N GLU A 142 -3.62 -7.13 21.25
CA GLU A 142 -3.10 -6.10 22.16
C GLU A 142 -4.08 -4.92 22.31
N ASN A 143 -3.87 -4.12 23.37
CA ASN A 143 -4.70 -2.94 23.66
C ASN A 143 -4.31 -1.78 22.75
N ILE A 144 -5.30 -1.08 22.20
CA ILE A 144 -5.07 0.10 21.39
C ILE A 144 -5.38 1.34 22.23
N ASP A 145 -4.33 2.11 22.53
CA ASP A 145 -4.40 3.22 23.48
C ASP A 145 -5.02 4.50 22.90
N TYR A 146 -4.89 4.75 21.58
CA TYR A 146 -5.39 6.00 21.00
C TYR A 146 -5.50 5.95 19.47
N PHE A 147 -6.65 6.30 18.93
CA PHE A 147 -6.84 6.46 17.47
C PHE A 147 -7.99 7.42 17.14
N PHE A 148 -8.08 7.81 15.86
CA PHE A 148 -9.17 8.63 15.34
C PHE A 148 -10.12 7.82 14.48
N VAL A 149 -11.41 8.16 14.56
CA VAL A 149 -12.44 7.79 13.59
C VAL A 149 -12.85 9.06 12.86
N ASP A 150 -12.61 9.09 11.55
CA ASP A 150 -12.88 10.21 10.67
C ASP A 150 -14.13 9.96 9.81
N LEU A 151 -14.96 10.98 9.67
CA LEU A 151 -16.14 10.99 8.81
C LEU A 151 -15.94 11.93 7.62
N TYR A 152 -16.21 11.41 6.42
CA TYR A 152 -16.12 12.12 5.14
C TYR A 152 -17.50 12.10 4.46
N PRO A 153 -18.40 13.03 4.81
CA PRO A 153 -19.68 13.16 4.13
C PRO A 153 -19.50 13.80 2.76
N ASP A 154 -20.36 13.43 1.80
CA ASP A 154 -20.37 13.98 0.42
C ASP A 154 -19.02 13.88 -0.31
N LEU A 155 -18.38 12.71 -0.23
CA LEU A 155 -17.11 12.41 -0.89
C LEU A 155 -17.30 11.29 -1.92
N SER A 156 -17.03 11.59 -3.20
CA SER A 156 -17.28 10.70 -4.34
C SER A 156 -16.29 9.55 -4.50
N THR A 157 -15.12 9.66 -3.86
CA THR A 157 -14.04 8.67 -3.90
C THR A 157 -13.61 8.34 -2.47
N PRO A 158 -13.01 7.17 -2.21
CA PRO A 158 -12.47 6.87 -0.89
C PRO A 158 -11.45 7.96 -0.46
N PRO A 159 -11.40 8.35 0.82
CA PRO A 159 -10.33 9.20 1.35
C PRO A 159 -8.95 8.53 1.19
N GLU A 160 -7.92 9.35 1.02
CA GLU A 160 -6.51 8.92 1.05
C GLU A 160 -5.97 8.98 2.49
N ILE A 161 -5.10 8.04 2.85
CA ILE A 161 -4.35 8.06 4.12
C ILE A 161 -3.67 9.43 4.31
N GLY A 162 -3.71 9.95 5.53
CA GLY A 162 -3.19 11.26 5.92
C GLY A 162 -4.17 12.42 5.68
N THR A 163 -5.39 12.16 5.22
CA THR A 163 -6.42 13.19 5.00
C THR A 163 -7.35 13.28 6.19
N ASP A 164 -7.43 14.43 6.84
CA ASP A 164 -8.39 14.66 7.94
C ASP A 164 -9.85 14.56 7.47
N GLY A 165 -10.70 13.93 8.28
CA GLY A 165 -12.15 13.93 8.11
C GLY A 165 -12.77 15.32 8.23
N SER A 166 -13.98 15.48 7.67
CA SER A 166 -14.77 16.70 7.92
C SER A 166 -15.21 16.80 9.39
N GLN A 167 -15.37 15.64 10.04
CA GLN A 167 -15.57 15.49 11.47
C GLN A 167 -14.75 14.29 11.94
N TYR A 168 -14.32 14.29 13.19
CA TYR A 168 -13.57 13.18 13.78
C TYR A 168 -13.94 12.99 15.26
N ILE A 169 -13.74 11.76 15.75
CA ILE A 169 -13.82 11.40 17.16
C ILE A 169 -12.53 10.67 17.53
N ALA A 170 -11.95 11.00 18.68
CA ALA A 170 -10.84 10.26 19.24
C ALA A 170 -11.35 9.18 20.19
N ILE A 171 -10.75 7.98 20.13
CA ILE A 171 -10.97 6.88 21.06
C ILE A 171 -9.65 6.66 21.80
N GLU A 172 -9.70 6.65 23.14
CA GLU A 172 -8.52 6.67 24.02
C GLU A 172 -8.23 5.33 24.73
N ASP A 173 -8.95 4.25 24.39
CA ASP A 173 -8.71 2.88 24.86
C ASP A 173 -9.64 1.92 24.10
N LEU A 174 -9.11 0.85 23.53
CA LEU A 174 -9.89 -0.25 22.96
C LEU A 174 -9.19 -1.59 23.16
N ALA A 175 -9.71 -2.39 24.09
CA ALA A 175 -9.12 -3.68 24.43
C ALA A 175 -9.37 -4.74 23.33
N PRO A 176 -8.58 -5.84 23.30
CA PRO A 176 -8.78 -6.95 22.37
C PRO A 176 -10.21 -7.49 22.36
N GLY A 177 -10.82 -7.53 21.18
CA GLY A 177 -12.18 -7.99 20.92
C GLY A 177 -13.29 -7.03 21.36
N GLU A 178 -12.97 -5.82 21.81
CA GLU A 178 -13.96 -4.79 22.13
C GLU A 178 -14.34 -3.95 20.90
N THR A 179 -15.56 -3.42 20.94
CA THR A 179 -16.11 -2.53 19.92
C THR A 179 -16.42 -1.17 20.55
N ALA A 180 -15.92 -0.10 19.93
CA ALA A 180 -16.27 1.28 20.24
C ALA A 180 -17.31 1.82 19.24
N TRP A 181 -18.11 2.78 19.70
CA TRP A 181 -19.15 3.45 18.90
C TRP A 181 -18.77 4.90 18.66
N ALA A 182 -18.77 5.33 17.41
CA ALA A 182 -18.54 6.71 16.99
C ALA A 182 -19.77 7.26 16.27
N ASP A 183 -20.50 8.14 16.97
CA ASP A 183 -21.72 8.77 16.49
C ASP A 183 -21.46 10.22 16.07
N PHE A 184 -21.84 10.57 14.84
CA PHE A 184 -21.72 11.93 14.33
C PHE A 184 -23.09 12.52 14.00
N ILE A 185 -23.23 13.83 14.17
CA ILE A 185 -24.33 14.61 13.60
C ILE A 185 -23.74 15.54 12.56
N TYR A 186 -24.23 15.42 11.33
CA TYR A 186 -23.84 16.23 10.19
C TYR A 186 -25.00 17.15 9.78
N GLU A 187 -24.73 18.46 9.71
CA GLU A 187 -25.73 19.48 9.36
C GLU A 187 -25.87 19.70 7.85
N GLY A 188 -25.01 19.08 7.03
CA GLY A 188 -25.08 19.24 5.58
C GLY A 188 -26.19 18.40 4.96
N THR A 189 -26.78 18.94 3.89
CA THR A 189 -27.80 18.24 3.11
C THR A 189 -27.20 17.82 1.78
N CYS A 190 -27.08 16.53 1.55
CA CYS A 190 -26.80 15.98 0.23
C CYS A 190 -27.73 14.78 -0.02
N SER A 191 -28.19 14.63 -1.26
CA SER A 191 -29.03 13.52 -1.73
C SER A 191 -28.41 13.00 -3.03
N GLY A 192 -28.23 11.68 -3.12
CA GLY A 192 -27.51 11.02 -4.21
C GLY A 192 -25.98 11.12 -4.12
N CYS A 193 -25.45 11.56 -2.98
CA CYS A 193 -24.04 11.62 -2.65
C CYS A 193 -23.57 10.33 -1.96
N THR A 194 -22.26 10.17 -1.82
CA THR A 194 -21.64 9.07 -1.07
C THR A 194 -20.89 9.60 0.14
N SER A 195 -20.85 8.82 1.22
CA SER A 195 -20.04 9.12 2.41
C SER A 195 -19.08 7.97 2.68
N TRP A 196 -18.00 8.29 3.38
CA TRP A 196 -16.98 7.34 3.83
C TRP A 196 -16.66 7.59 5.30
N CYS A 197 -16.17 6.57 5.98
CA CYS A 197 -15.43 6.73 7.22
C CYS A 197 -14.13 5.95 7.18
N MET A 198 -13.17 6.40 7.99
CA MET A 198 -11.86 5.78 8.12
C MET A 198 -11.47 5.77 9.59
N VAL A 199 -10.86 4.69 10.05
CA VAL A 199 -10.20 4.60 11.35
C VAL A 199 -8.69 4.63 11.14
N ASP A 200 -7.96 5.19 12.10
CA ASP A 200 -6.52 5.43 12.01
C ASP A 200 -6.12 6.11 10.69
N SER A 201 -6.83 7.17 10.35
CA SER A 201 -6.65 7.88 9.07
C SER A 201 -5.25 8.46 8.85
N LEU A 202 -4.42 8.53 9.90
CA LEU A 202 -3.04 8.99 9.85
C LEU A 202 -2.01 7.85 9.75
N ASP A 203 -2.46 6.59 9.74
CA ASP A 203 -1.61 5.39 9.63
C ASP A 203 -0.53 5.38 10.75
N PHE A 204 -0.99 5.58 11.99
CA PHE A 204 -0.11 5.68 13.17
C PHE A 204 -0.03 4.38 13.95
N ILE A 205 -0.99 3.47 13.78
CA ILE A 205 -1.03 2.15 14.39
C ILE A 205 -0.76 1.14 13.29
N PRO A 206 0.42 0.49 13.28
CA PRO A 206 0.66 -0.57 12.33
C PRO A 206 -0.20 -1.80 12.67
N GLU A 207 -1.04 -2.24 11.72
CA GLU A 207 -2.06 -3.26 11.93
C GLU A 207 -1.86 -4.50 11.07
N SER A 208 -2.40 -5.62 11.53
CA SER A 208 -2.26 -6.90 10.82
C SER A 208 -2.96 -6.95 9.45
N ASP A 209 -3.99 -6.11 9.26
CA ASP A 209 -4.70 -5.91 8.00
C ASP A 209 -5.10 -4.43 7.78
N GLU A 210 -4.28 -3.64 7.09
CA GLU A 210 -4.57 -2.22 6.82
C GLU A 210 -5.77 -1.98 5.86
N ASN A 211 -6.37 -3.04 5.30
CA ASN A 211 -7.42 -2.91 4.29
C ASN A 211 -8.84 -2.88 4.88
N ASN A 212 -9.00 -3.03 6.19
CA ASN A 212 -10.28 -3.06 6.90
C ASN A 212 -10.59 -1.73 7.65
N ASN A 213 -9.69 -0.75 7.53
CA ASN A 213 -9.76 0.55 8.20
C ASN A 213 -10.63 1.60 7.48
N ILE A 214 -11.24 1.25 6.35
CA ILE A 214 -12.07 2.15 5.55
C ILE A 214 -13.43 1.52 5.23
N ALA A 215 -14.50 2.28 5.43
CA ALA A 215 -15.85 1.86 5.07
C ALA A 215 -16.55 2.86 4.14
N GLY A 216 -17.15 2.32 3.07
CA GLY A 216 -17.90 3.05 2.07
C GLY A 216 -17.82 2.37 0.69
N PRO A 217 -18.40 2.99 -0.36
CA PRO A 217 -19.21 4.20 -0.30
C PRO A 217 -20.58 3.92 0.34
N LEU A 218 -20.95 4.71 1.35
CA LEU A 218 -22.31 4.72 1.88
C LEU A 218 -23.17 5.66 1.03
N ASN A 219 -24.12 5.09 0.29
CA ASN A 219 -25.01 5.87 -0.58
C ASN A 219 -26.07 6.59 0.25
N ILE A 220 -26.15 7.90 0.07
CA ILE A 220 -27.12 8.74 0.76
C ILE A 220 -28.36 8.94 -0.13
N PRO A 221 -29.53 8.43 0.27
CA PRO A 221 -30.77 8.58 -0.50
C PRO A 221 -31.24 10.04 -0.57
#